data_AF-A0A0M8V4K7-F1
#
_entry.id   AF-A0A0M8V4K7-F1
#
_cell.length_a   1.000
_cell.length_b   1.000
_cell.length_c   1.000
_cell.angle_alpha   90.00
_cell.angle_beta   90.00
_cell.angle_gamma   90.00
#
_symmetry.space_group_name_H-M   'P 1'
#
loop_
_entity.id
_entity.type
_entity.pdbx_description
1 polymer ?
#
loop_
_entity_poly.entity_id
_entity_poly.type
_entity_poly.pdbx_seq_one_letter_code
_entity_poly.pdbx_strand_id
1 'polypeptide(L)'
;MSGSTDVETVYAAIEEAAGLLNLSCSPGTVRPILNAFEPFEGGIIFSASAGEGHAGDLDLTVQVPRRIEDPYAHALAHGFVPRTDHPVSTLLSDLGERVRVDEHLIDFGVIGGFNKIYVHFPRDVQGVAQLAAAPSMPRALADNAAFFARHGLDDVAMIAIDYRNRTVNPYFTFPDGLEAKTISSMLSDLGLPEPDEELVESARKAFRVYVTLGWDSSVIERISFARSLDLPVIRSRVEPEMVEFVTGTPYTYDGERFSISIVKWSAGDEWFNAGSYYQFGPLQREVLGKILR
;
A
#
# COMPACT_ATOMS: atom_id res chain seq x y z
N MET A 1 -12.83 -23.40 0.41
CA MET A 1 -11.92 -24.06 -0.54
C MET A 1 -10.97 -22.98 -1.05
N SER A 2 -9.67 -23.06 -0.79
CA SER A 2 -8.69 -22.14 -1.41
C SER A 2 -7.78 -22.96 -2.31
N GLY A 3 -8.25 -23.22 -3.53
CA GLY A 3 -7.34 -23.62 -4.60
C GLY A 3 -6.51 -22.42 -5.01
N SER A 4 -5.24 -22.62 -5.36
CA SER A 4 -4.43 -21.59 -6.02
C SER A 4 -5.20 -21.06 -7.23
N THR A 5 -5.35 -19.74 -7.33
CA THR A 5 -5.84 -19.12 -8.56
C THR A 5 -4.72 -19.17 -9.59
N ASP A 6 -5.00 -19.62 -10.82
CA ASP A 6 -4.00 -19.66 -11.89
C ASP A 6 -3.75 -18.27 -12.50
N VAL A 7 -2.65 -18.16 -13.26
CA VAL A 7 -2.23 -16.90 -13.90
C VAL A 7 -3.29 -16.35 -14.85
N GLU A 8 -3.98 -17.17 -15.64
CA GLU A 8 -4.96 -16.69 -16.62
C GLU A 8 -6.20 -16.11 -15.93
N THR A 9 -6.64 -16.74 -14.84
CA THR A 9 -7.78 -16.28 -14.05
C THR A 9 -7.45 -14.94 -13.37
N VAL A 10 -6.26 -14.81 -12.78
CA VAL A 10 -5.82 -13.53 -12.20
C VAL A 10 -5.68 -12.48 -13.30
N TYR A 11 -5.04 -12.81 -14.43
CA TYR A 11 -4.87 -11.90 -15.56
C TYR A 11 -6.20 -11.39 -16.13
N ALA A 12 -7.20 -12.25 -16.29
CA ALA A 12 -8.53 -11.84 -16.75
C ALA A 12 -9.21 -10.88 -15.76
N ALA A 13 -9.10 -11.11 -14.45
CA ALA A 13 -9.63 -10.21 -13.44
C ALA A 13 -8.94 -8.83 -13.45
N ILE A 14 -7.64 -8.81 -13.79
CA ILE A 14 -6.87 -7.56 -13.95
C ILE A 14 -7.36 -6.79 -15.17
N GLU A 15 -7.60 -7.46 -16.30
CA GLU A 15 -8.16 -6.83 -17.50
C GLU A 15 -9.56 -6.26 -17.25
N GLU A 16 -10.41 -6.97 -16.50
CA GLU A 16 -11.73 -6.48 -16.11
C GLU A 16 -11.61 -5.24 -15.21
N ALA A 17 -10.78 -5.29 -14.17
CA ALA A 17 -10.58 -4.17 -13.25
C ALA A 17 -9.96 -2.94 -13.93
N ALA A 18 -9.00 -3.13 -14.84
CA ALA A 18 -8.40 -2.06 -15.63
C ALA A 18 -9.41 -1.43 -16.60
N GLY A 19 -10.30 -2.25 -17.17
CA GLY A 19 -11.39 -1.79 -18.03
C GLY A 19 -12.33 -0.81 -17.35
N LEU A 20 -12.62 -1.01 -16.05
CA LEU A 20 -13.43 -0.06 -15.25
C LEU A 20 -12.80 1.33 -15.11
N LEU A 21 -11.48 1.42 -15.31
CA LEU A 21 -10.72 2.68 -15.27
C LEU A 21 -10.37 3.20 -16.66
N ASN A 22 -10.92 2.60 -17.72
CA ASN A 22 -10.55 2.86 -19.11
C ASN A 22 -9.04 2.67 -19.39
N LEU A 23 -8.40 1.75 -18.67
CA LEU A 23 -6.99 1.40 -18.84
C LEU A 23 -6.84 0.13 -19.67
N SER A 24 -5.75 0.07 -20.45
CA SER A 24 -5.36 -1.15 -21.18
C SER A 24 -4.22 -1.84 -20.46
N CYS A 25 -4.41 -3.11 -20.10
CA CYS A 25 -3.33 -3.93 -19.56
C CYS A 25 -2.25 -4.18 -20.61
N SER A 26 -0.98 -4.06 -20.23
CA SER A 26 0.13 -4.51 -21.08
C SER A 26 0.43 -5.98 -20.81
N PRO A 27 0.11 -6.93 -21.71
CA PRO A 27 0.37 -8.34 -21.47
C PRO A 27 1.86 -8.62 -21.31
N GLY A 28 2.71 -7.88 -22.05
CA GLY A 28 4.17 -7.98 -21.98
C GLY A 28 4.76 -7.43 -20.68
N THR A 29 4.01 -6.62 -19.93
CA THR A 29 4.41 -6.13 -18.60
C THR A 29 3.90 -7.05 -17.50
N VAL A 30 2.60 -7.37 -17.53
CA VAL A 30 1.91 -8.04 -16.43
C VAL A 30 2.19 -9.54 -16.39
N ARG A 31 2.10 -10.24 -17.53
CA ARG A 31 2.20 -11.71 -17.56
C ARG A 31 3.57 -12.23 -17.08
N PRO A 32 4.72 -11.61 -17.43
CA PRO A 32 6.00 -12.04 -16.88
C PRO A 32 6.05 -11.97 -15.36
N ILE A 33 5.49 -10.92 -14.76
CA ILE A 33 5.45 -10.75 -13.29
C ILE A 33 4.55 -11.83 -12.68
N LEU A 34 3.36 -12.04 -13.23
CA LEU A 34 2.45 -13.08 -12.73
C LEU A 34 3.10 -14.48 -12.80
N ASN A 35 3.69 -14.84 -13.93
CA ASN A 35 4.38 -16.12 -14.09
C ASN A 35 5.57 -16.29 -13.13
N ALA A 36 6.28 -15.20 -12.80
CA ALA A 36 7.40 -15.27 -11.87
C ALA A 36 6.95 -15.48 -10.41
N PHE A 37 5.75 -14.99 -10.04
CA PHE A 37 5.24 -14.98 -8.67
C PHE A 37 4.04 -15.91 -8.42
N GLU A 38 3.71 -16.81 -9.36
CA GLU A 38 2.75 -17.89 -9.11
C GLU A 38 3.29 -18.92 -8.08
N PRO A 39 2.46 -19.73 -7.40
CA PRO A 39 0.99 -19.75 -7.39
C PRO A 39 0.35 -18.63 -6.55
N PHE A 40 -0.87 -18.21 -6.91
CA PHE A 40 -1.60 -17.15 -6.17
C PHE A 40 -2.54 -17.71 -5.10
N GLU A 41 -1.95 -18.10 -3.98
CA GLU A 41 -2.67 -18.68 -2.84
C GLU A 41 -3.10 -17.64 -1.79
N GLY A 42 -2.62 -16.40 -1.96
CA GLY A 42 -2.68 -15.35 -0.95
C GLY A 42 -3.55 -14.15 -1.31
N GLY A 43 -3.33 -13.03 -0.64
CA GLY A 43 -4.06 -11.79 -0.90
C GLY A 43 -3.79 -11.19 -2.28
N ILE A 44 -4.82 -10.67 -2.93
CA ILE A 44 -4.73 -9.86 -4.17
C ILE A 44 -5.65 -8.65 -4.02
N ILE A 45 -5.07 -7.46 -4.19
CA ILE A 45 -5.76 -6.17 -4.11
C ILE A 45 -5.48 -5.41 -5.39
N PHE A 46 -6.51 -4.90 -6.04
CA PHE A 46 -6.40 -3.95 -7.14
C PHE A 46 -6.52 -2.54 -6.59
N SER A 47 -5.61 -1.64 -6.94
CA SER A 47 -5.58 -0.27 -6.42
C SER A 47 -5.39 0.76 -7.52
N ALA A 48 -6.08 1.88 -7.41
CA ALA A 48 -5.96 3.00 -8.34
C ALA A 48 -5.90 4.32 -7.58
N SER A 49 -5.38 5.34 -8.24
CA SER A 49 -5.38 6.73 -7.76
C SER A 49 -6.34 7.56 -8.60
N ALA A 50 -7.09 8.44 -7.95
CA ALA A 50 -7.95 9.46 -8.56
C ALA A 50 -7.18 10.77 -8.72
N GLY A 51 -7.66 11.64 -9.60
CA GLY A 51 -7.12 12.98 -9.84
C GLY A 51 -6.10 13.06 -10.97
N GLU A 52 -6.05 14.23 -11.60
CA GLU A 52 -5.12 14.56 -12.67
C GLU A 52 -3.67 14.46 -12.16
N GLY A 53 -2.82 13.72 -12.88
CA GLY A 53 -1.42 13.50 -12.50
C GLY A 53 -1.16 12.29 -11.59
N HIS A 54 -2.21 11.72 -10.97
CA HIS A 54 -2.11 10.48 -10.18
C HIS A 54 -2.77 9.29 -10.86
N ALA A 55 -3.83 9.54 -11.64
CA ALA A 55 -4.46 8.55 -12.48
C ALA A 55 -3.54 8.10 -13.63
N GLY A 56 -3.83 6.93 -14.20
CA GLY A 56 -3.14 6.41 -15.40
C GLY A 56 -2.44 5.07 -15.21
N ASP A 57 -2.60 4.42 -14.05
CA ASP A 57 -2.21 3.02 -13.85
C ASP A 57 -3.17 2.33 -12.89
N LEU A 58 -3.20 1.00 -12.96
CA LEU A 58 -3.85 0.12 -11.99
C LEU A 58 -2.75 -0.70 -11.33
N ASP A 59 -2.55 -0.50 -10.03
CA ASP A 59 -1.59 -1.25 -9.23
C ASP A 59 -2.22 -2.54 -8.68
N LEU A 60 -1.41 -3.58 -8.59
CA LEU A 60 -1.76 -4.86 -8.01
C LEU A 60 -0.84 -5.15 -6.83
N THR A 61 -1.43 -5.28 -5.65
CA THR A 61 -0.72 -5.79 -4.49
C THR A 61 -1.01 -7.28 -4.34
N VAL A 62 0.02 -8.12 -4.50
CA VAL A 62 -0.10 -9.59 -4.49
C VAL A 62 0.78 -10.19 -3.42
N GLN A 63 0.23 -11.05 -2.58
CA GLN A 63 1.01 -11.81 -1.60
C GLN A 63 2.03 -12.71 -2.29
N VAL A 64 3.27 -12.66 -1.81
CA VAL A 64 4.37 -13.48 -2.31
C VAL A 64 4.19 -14.93 -1.85
N PRO A 65 4.31 -15.92 -2.75
CA PRO A 65 4.34 -17.33 -2.38
C PRO A 65 5.45 -17.66 -1.37
N ARG A 66 5.15 -18.53 -0.39
CA ARG A 66 6.14 -18.92 0.65
C ARG A 66 7.43 -19.56 0.13
N ARG A 67 7.41 -20.10 -1.09
CA ARG A 67 8.58 -20.67 -1.76
C ARG A 67 9.60 -19.62 -2.21
N ILE A 68 9.22 -18.35 -2.25
CA ILE A 68 10.08 -17.21 -2.59
C ILE A 68 10.51 -16.55 -1.29
N GLU A 69 11.75 -16.83 -0.87
CA GLU A 69 12.30 -16.34 0.40
C GLU A 69 12.61 -14.83 0.33
N ASP A 70 13.23 -14.39 -0.76
CA ASP A 70 13.58 -12.99 -1.01
C ASP A 70 12.91 -12.48 -2.30
N PRO A 71 11.80 -11.73 -2.20
CA PRO A 71 11.12 -11.19 -3.38
C PRO A 71 11.92 -10.13 -4.13
N TYR A 72 12.87 -9.43 -3.49
CA TYR A 72 13.71 -8.45 -4.19
C TYR A 72 14.75 -9.15 -5.06
N ALA A 73 15.49 -10.11 -4.49
CA ALA A 73 16.45 -10.91 -5.26
C ALA A 73 15.75 -11.67 -6.39
N HIS A 74 14.54 -12.18 -6.14
CA HIS A 74 13.72 -12.83 -7.16
C HIS A 74 13.31 -11.88 -8.29
N ALA A 75 12.81 -10.68 -7.96
CA ALA A 75 12.48 -9.65 -8.95
C ALA A 75 13.70 -9.20 -9.75
N LEU A 76 14.87 -9.09 -9.10
CA LEU A 76 16.14 -8.75 -9.74
C LEU A 76 16.58 -9.81 -10.75
N ALA A 77 16.47 -11.09 -10.39
CA ALA A 77 16.84 -12.20 -11.26
C ALA A 77 15.98 -12.28 -12.55
N HIS A 78 14.73 -11.82 -12.46
CA HIS A 78 13.82 -11.73 -13.61
C HIS A 78 13.91 -10.39 -14.36
N GLY A 79 14.74 -9.45 -13.89
CA GLY A 79 14.93 -8.15 -14.53
C GLY A 79 13.78 -7.16 -14.32
N PHE A 80 12.93 -7.36 -13.32
CA PHE A 80 11.81 -6.46 -13.02
C PHE A 80 12.24 -5.17 -12.30
N VAL A 81 13.36 -5.23 -11.60
CA VAL A 81 14.01 -4.09 -10.96
C VAL A 81 15.44 -3.97 -11.45
N PRO A 82 15.97 -2.76 -11.67
CA PRO A 82 17.37 -2.58 -12.05
C PRO A 82 18.29 -2.84 -10.86
N ARG A 83 19.51 -3.32 -11.15
CA ARG A 83 20.60 -3.33 -10.17
C ARG A 83 20.96 -1.90 -9.79
N THR A 84 21.24 -1.67 -8.51
CA THR A 84 21.66 -0.37 -7.99
C THR A 84 22.53 -0.55 -6.76
N ASP A 85 23.42 0.42 -6.52
CA ASP A 85 24.18 0.54 -5.27
C ASP A 85 23.47 1.44 -4.25
N HIS A 86 22.26 1.92 -4.57
CA HIS A 86 21.44 2.74 -3.68
C HIS A 86 20.94 1.91 -2.49
N PRO A 87 20.90 2.45 -1.25
CA PRO A 87 20.53 1.68 -0.05
C PRO A 87 19.18 0.94 -0.13
N VAL A 88 18.25 1.42 -0.96
CA VAL A 88 16.97 0.72 -1.23
C VAL A 88 17.16 -0.75 -1.62
N SER A 89 18.27 -1.13 -2.28
CA SER A 89 18.53 -2.51 -2.70
C SER A 89 18.87 -3.46 -1.56
N THR A 90 19.25 -2.95 -0.39
CA THR A 90 19.61 -3.76 0.79
C THR A 90 18.61 -3.60 1.94
N LEU A 91 17.60 -2.73 1.77
CA LEU A 91 16.62 -2.47 2.83
C LEU A 91 15.80 -3.70 3.19
N LEU A 92 15.38 -4.49 2.20
CA LEU A 92 14.62 -5.70 2.46
C LEU A 92 15.41 -6.71 3.31
N SER A 93 16.68 -6.94 2.96
CA SER A 93 17.55 -7.85 3.73
C SER A 93 17.84 -7.32 5.12
N ASP A 94 18.15 -6.03 5.26
CA ASP A 94 18.42 -5.40 6.56
C ASP A 94 17.21 -5.51 7.51
N LEU A 95 15.99 -5.38 6.96
CA LEU A 95 14.76 -5.59 7.72
C LEU A 95 14.60 -7.06 8.11
N GLY A 96 14.82 -8.00 7.18
CA GLY A 96 14.72 -9.44 7.44
C GLY A 96 15.67 -9.96 8.54
N GLU A 97 16.81 -9.29 8.76
CA GLU A 97 17.73 -9.60 9.86
C GLU A 97 17.25 -9.09 11.23
N ARG A 98 16.28 -8.18 11.25
CA ARG A 98 15.91 -7.39 12.45
C ARG A 98 14.49 -7.60 12.92
N VAL A 99 13.58 -7.94 12.01
CA VAL A 99 12.16 -8.08 12.30
C VAL A 99 11.67 -9.44 11.83
N ARG A 100 10.72 -10.00 12.57
CA ARG A 100 10.03 -11.22 12.15
C ARG A 100 8.97 -10.84 11.13
N VAL A 101 9.23 -11.12 9.85
CA VAL A 101 8.26 -10.91 8.78
C VAL A 101 7.24 -12.04 8.76
N ASP A 102 5.94 -11.70 8.77
CA ASP A 102 4.85 -12.67 8.64
C ASP A 102 4.59 -13.02 7.17
N GLU A 103 4.62 -12.02 6.28
CA GLU A 103 4.49 -12.20 4.83
C GLU A 103 5.10 -11.03 4.05
N HIS A 104 5.43 -11.30 2.78
CA HIS A 104 5.75 -10.27 1.81
C HIS A 104 4.61 -10.11 0.81
N LEU A 105 4.47 -8.90 0.26
CA LEU A 105 3.64 -8.64 -0.91
C LEU A 105 4.45 -7.89 -1.96
N ILE A 106 4.18 -8.11 -3.23
CA ILE A 106 4.71 -7.28 -4.33
C ILE A 106 3.63 -6.32 -4.80
N ASP A 107 4.06 -5.20 -5.36
CA ASP A 107 3.21 -4.21 -5.99
C ASP A 107 3.70 -3.93 -7.40
N PHE A 108 2.79 -3.95 -8.36
CA PHE A 108 3.11 -3.64 -9.75
C PHE A 108 1.93 -3.07 -10.51
N GLY A 109 2.20 -2.12 -11.40
CA GLY A 109 1.21 -1.50 -12.27
C GLY A 109 0.97 -2.29 -13.55
N VAL A 110 -0.25 -2.25 -14.08
CA VAL A 110 -0.58 -2.87 -15.38
C VAL A 110 0.13 -2.21 -16.56
N ILE A 111 0.54 -0.94 -16.39
CA ILE A 111 1.37 -0.20 -17.34
C ILE A 111 2.80 -0.08 -16.80
N GLY A 112 2.95 0.38 -15.55
CA GLY A 112 4.22 0.73 -14.94
C GLY A 112 5.11 -0.43 -14.52
N GLY A 113 4.57 -1.65 -14.45
CA GLY A 113 5.30 -2.85 -14.03
C GLY A 113 5.67 -2.82 -12.55
N PHE A 114 6.66 -3.65 -12.19
CA PHE A 114 7.08 -3.85 -10.80
C PHE A 114 7.54 -2.54 -10.15
N ASN A 115 7.02 -2.24 -8.96
CA ASN A 115 7.32 -0.96 -8.30
C ASN A 115 7.73 -1.14 -6.83
N LYS A 116 7.02 -1.93 -6.01
CA LYS A 116 7.24 -2.01 -4.55
C LYS A 116 7.27 -3.45 -4.04
N ILE A 117 7.89 -3.60 -2.88
CA ILE A 117 7.71 -4.76 -2.00
C ILE A 117 7.19 -4.27 -0.66
N TYR A 118 6.18 -4.94 -0.13
CA TYR A 118 5.70 -4.77 1.23
C TYR A 118 6.28 -5.85 2.14
N VAL A 119 6.75 -5.42 3.30
CA VAL A 119 7.16 -6.25 4.43
C VAL A 119 6.06 -6.14 5.48
N HIS A 120 5.33 -7.22 5.76
CA HIS A 120 4.15 -7.20 6.62
C HIS A 120 4.42 -8.04 7.88
N PHE A 121 4.20 -7.44 9.06
CA PHE A 121 4.44 -8.04 10.38
C PHE A 121 3.36 -7.61 11.38
N PRO A 122 2.07 -7.86 11.09
CA PRO A 122 0.97 -7.36 11.91
C PRO A 122 0.83 -8.10 13.25
N ARG A 123 1.46 -9.29 13.42
CA ARG A 123 1.43 -10.04 14.68
C ARG A 123 2.51 -9.61 15.67
N ASP A 124 3.55 -8.97 15.16
CA ASP A 124 4.67 -8.43 15.91
C ASP A 124 4.98 -7.05 15.35
N VAL A 125 4.18 -6.06 15.75
CA VAL A 125 4.35 -4.67 15.29
C VAL A 125 5.68 -4.11 15.78
N GLN A 126 6.31 -3.28 14.96
CA GLN A 126 7.67 -2.82 15.18
C GLN A 126 7.67 -1.33 15.52
N GLY A 127 8.51 -0.94 16.49
CA GLY A 127 8.69 0.46 16.85
C GLY A 127 9.58 1.22 15.86
N VAL A 128 9.34 2.52 15.71
CA VAL A 128 10.13 3.41 14.83
C VAL A 128 11.64 3.30 15.09
N ALA A 129 12.07 3.30 16.36
CA ALA A 129 13.49 3.27 16.70
C ALA A 129 14.19 1.98 16.26
N GLN A 130 13.49 0.84 16.33
CA GLN A 130 14.03 -0.46 15.89
C GLN A 130 14.19 -0.49 14.37
N LEU A 131 13.20 0.01 13.63
CA LEU A 131 13.22 0.10 12.17
C LEU A 131 14.29 1.08 11.69
N ALA A 132 14.41 2.23 12.35
CA ALA A 132 15.41 3.26 12.03
C ALA A 132 16.85 2.80 12.26
N ALA A 133 17.07 1.74 13.05
CA ALA A 133 18.39 1.16 13.26
C ALA A 133 18.88 0.27 12.10
N ALA A 134 18.04 0.01 11.08
CA ALA A 134 18.46 -0.69 9.87
C ALA A 134 19.43 0.19 9.06
N PRO A 135 20.63 -0.29 8.71
CA PRO A 135 21.68 0.53 8.06
C PRO A 135 21.24 1.22 6.78
N SER A 136 20.39 0.57 5.99
CA SER A 136 19.88 1.10 4.73
C SER A 136 18.55 1.84 4.83
N MET A 137 17.96 1.98 6.03
CA MET A 137 16.74 2.77 6.22
C MET A 137 17.00 4.26 5.91
N PRO A 138 16.06 4.99 5.29
CA PRO A 138 16.20 6.43 5.17
C PRO A 138 16.35 7.08 6.53
N ARG A 139 17.33 7.99 6.68
CA ARG A 139 17.54 8.75 7.92
C ARG A 139 16.30 9.55 8.33
N ALA A 140 15.49 9.93 7.35
CA ALA A 140 14.20 10.58 7.55
C ALA A 140 13.30 9.85 8.58
N LEU A 141 13.37 8.52 8.69
CA LEU A 141 12.61 7.80 9.71
C LEU A 141 13.06 8.16 11.13
N ALA A 142 14.38 8.20 11.37
CA ALA A 142 14.96 8.60 12.65
C ALA A 142 14.75 10.10 12.93
N ASP A 143 14.94 10.93 11.91
CA ASP A 143 14.83 12.39 12.04
C ASP A 143 13.40 12.84 12.39
N ASN A 144 12.39 12.05 12.00
CA ASN A 144 10.98 12.31 12.32
C ASN A 144 10.47 11.54 13.56
N ALA A 145 11.33 10.85 14.32
CA ALA A 145 10.91 10.08 15.50
C ALA A 145 10.11 10.92 16.53
N ALA A 146 10.48 12.20 16.72
CA ALA A 146 9.77 13.10 17.62
C ALA A 146 8.37 13.49 17.10
N PHE A 147 8.19 13.59 15.78
CA PHE A 147 6.88 13.78 15.16
C PHE A 147 6.00 12.55 15.39
N PHE A 148 6.54 11.36 15.13
CA PHE A 148 5.80 10.12 15.30
C PHE A 148 5.34 9.91 16.76
N ALA A 149 6.25 10.05 17.72
CA ALA A 149 5.94 9.89 19.15
C ALA A 149 4.91 10.93 19.65
N ARG A 150 4.93 12.16 19.12
CA ARG A 150 3.96 13.21 19.50
C ARG A 150 2.53 12.85 19.11
N HIS A 151 2.37 12.13 18.00
CA HIS A 151 1.07 11.79 17.42
C HIS A 151 0.65 10.33 17.68
N GLY A 152 1.39 9.60 18.52
CA GLY A 152 1.11 8.19 18.83
C GLY A 152 1.34 7.24 17.65
N LEU A 153 2.21 7.61 16.71
CA LEU A 153 2.63 6.78 15.58
C LEU A 153 3.77 5.85 16.04
N ASP A 154 3.45 4.93 16.95
CA ASP A 154 4.45 4.08 17.60
C ASP A 154 4.58 2.71 16.92
N ASP A 155 3.43 2.09 16.60
CA ASP A 155 3.34 0.71 16.14
C ASP A 155 3.25 0.64 14.62
N VAL A 156 4.37 0.27 13.96
CA VAL A 156 4.41 -0.01 12.52
C VAL A 156 4.01 -1.48 12.31
N ALA A 157 3.05 -1.73 11.43
CA ALA A 157 2.61 -3.10 11.09
C ALA A 157 3.09 -3.56 9.72
N MET A 158 3.50 -2.64 8.85
CA MET A 158 3.96 -2.92 7.49
C MET A 158 4.92 -1.83 7.02
N ILE A 159 5.85 -2.18 6.14
CA ILE A 159 6.68 -1.23 5.39
C ILE A 159 6.50 -1.50 3.90
N ALA A 160 6.23 -0.47 3.10
CA ALA A 160 6.42 -0.55 1.64
C ALA A 160 7.79 0.02 1.27
N ILE A 161 8.49 -0.65 0.37
CA ILE A 161 9.75 -0.22 -0.23
C ILE A 161 9.50 0.00 -1.71
N ASP A 162 9.55 1.26 -2.16
CA ASP A 162 9.38 1.64 -3.56
C ASP A 162 10.74 1.73 -4.25
N TYR A 163 11.03 0.76 -5.12
CA TYR A 163 12.30 0.68 -5.83
C TYR A 163 12.39 1.65 -7.00
N ARG A 164 11.23 2.07 -7.54
CA ARG A 164 11.16 3.00 -8.66
C ARG A 164 11.38 4.43 -8.20
N ASN A 165 10.69 4.82 -7.12
CA ASN A 165 10.75 6.18 -6.58
C ASN A 165 11.79 6.34 -5.47
N ARG A 166 12.39 5.24 -4.99
CA ARG A 166 13.33 5.21 -3.86
C ARG A 166 12.72 5.87 -2.64
N THR A 167 11.55 5.37 -2.25
CA THR A 167 10.86 5.81 -1.05
C THR A 167 10.45 4.64 -0.17
N VAL A 168 10.18 4.93 1.10
CA VAL A 168 9.71 3.97 2.09
C VAL A 168 8.45 4.50 2.74
N ASN A 169 7.46 3.62 2.92
CA ASN A 169 6.25 3.94 3.66
C ASN A 169 6.11 3.05 4.89
N PRO A 170 6.37 3.54 6.11
CA PRO A 170 5.97 2.85 7.33
C PRO A 170 4.46 3.01 7.57
N TYR A 171 3.75 1.91 7.73
CA TYR A 171 2.31 1.86 7.98
C TYR A 171 2.03 1.62 9.47
N PHE A 172 1.62 2.67 10.14
CA PHE A 172 1.18 2.68 11.53
C PHE A 172 -0.22 2.10 11.68
N THR A 173 -0.49 1.37 12.76
CA THR A 173 -1.78 0.69 13.01
C THR A 173 -2.66 1.45 13.99
N PHE A 174 -3.94 1.65 13.64
CA PHE A 174 -4.95 2.28 14.49
C PHE A 174 -6.27 1.51 14.45
N PRO A 175 -6.36 0.31 15.08
CA PRO A 175 -7.53 -0.55 14.95
C PRO A 175 -8.82 0.10 15.45
N ASP A 176 -8.72 1.05 16.39
CA ASP A 176 -9.84 1.77 16.98
C ASP A 176 -10.05 3.17 16.37
N GLY A 177 -9.28 3.51 15.33
CA GLY A 177 -9.33 4.81 14.67
C GLY A 177 -8.50 5.90 15.36
N LEU A 178 -8.75 7.15 14.94
CA LEU A 178 -8.03 8.35 15.35
C LEU A 178 -9.00 9.46 15.72
N GLU A 179 -8.55 10.36 16.60
CA GLU A 179 -9.26 11.60 16.88
C GLU A 179 -9.04 12.63 15.77
N ALA A 180 -10.09 13.37 15.41
CA ALA A 180 -10.02 14.44 14.40
C ALA A 180 -8.91 15.45 14.70
N LYS A 181 -8.78 15.84 15.99
CA LYS A 181 -7.74 16.77 16.43
C LYS A 181 -6.33 16.24 16.19
N THR A 182 -6.10 14.93 16.36
CA THR A 182 -4.80 14.31 16.08
C THR A 182 -4.50 14.38 14.59
N ILE A 183 -5.49 14.10 13.74
CA ILE A 183 -5.37 14.21 12.27
C ILE A 183 -5.02 15.64 11.86
N SER A 184 -5.81 16.63 12.29
CA SER A 184 -5.55 18.04 11.97
C SER A 184 -4.18 18.51 12.50
N SER A 185 -3.77 18.04 13.68
CA SER A 185 -2.45 18.37 14.24
C SER A 185 -1.31 17.76 13.44
N MET A 186 -1.45 16.52 12.96
CA MET A 186 -0.47 15.89 12.08
C MET A 186 -0.31 16.69 10.79
N LEU A 187 -1.42 17.06 10.16
CA LEU A 187 -1.40 17.81 8.89
C LEU A 187 -0.78 19.20 9.06
N SER A 188 -1.14 19.90 10.14
CA SER A 188 -0.57 21.21 10.49
C SER A 188 0.93 21.15 10.79
N ASP A 189 1.38 20.17 11.59
CA ASP A 189 2.79 19.99 11.93
C ASP A 189 3.66 19.70 10.69
N LEU A 190 3.08 19.07 9.67
CA LEU A 190 3.72 18.81 8.38
C LEU A 190 3.69 20.03 7.43
N GLY A 191 3.07 21.14 7.83
CA GLY A 191 2.90 22.32 6.99
C GLY A 191 1.99 22.09 5.79
N LEU A 192 1.09 21.12 5.87
CA LEU A 192 0.14 20.79 4.80
C LEU A 192 -1.04 21.77 4.80
N PRO A 193 -1.74 21.94 3.67
CA PRO A 193 -2.93 22.77 3.60
C PRO A 193 -3.96 22.37 4.66
N GLU A 194 -4.75 23.35 5.12
CA GLU A 194 -5.84 23.09 6.06
C GLU A 194 -6.83 22.10 5.42
N PRO A 195 -7.05 20.92 6.03
CA PRO A 195 -7.88 19.89 5.43
C PRO A 195 -9.36 20.22 5.55
N ASP A 196 -10.12 19.78 4.56
CA ASP A 196 -11.59 19.80 4.60
C ASP A 196 -12.11 19.01 5.82
N GLU A 197 -13.05 19.60 6.58
CA GLU A 197 -13.59 19.01 7.81
C GLU A 197 -14.26 17.65 7.58
N GLU A 198 -14.94 17.45 6.45
CA GLU A 198 -15.55 16.17 6.07
C GLU A 198 -14.48 15.10 5.85
N LEU A 199 -13.33 15.48 5.26
CA LEU A 199 -12.20 14.56 5.08
C LEU A 199 -11.50 14.21 6.38
N VAL A 200 -11.37 15.17 7.30
CA VAL A 200 -10.84 14.90 8.65
C VAL A 200 -11.77 13.95 9.40
N GLU A 201 -13.08 14.22 9.41
CA GLU A 201 -14.06 13.35 10.09
C GLU A 201 -14.08 11.95 9.45
N SER A 202 -13.98 11.89 8.12
CA SER A 202 -13.82 10.64 7.39
C SER A 202 -12.54 9.89 7.81
N ALA A 203 -11.40 10.56 7.92
CA ALA A 203 -10.12 9.94 8.24
C ALA A 203 -10.04 9.38 9.67
N ARG A 204 -10.97 9.73 10.58
CA ARG A 204 -11.03 9.16 11.94
C ARG A 204 -11.18 7.65 11.96
N LYS A 205 -11.79 7.07 10.92
CA LYS A 205 -11.97 5.61 10.78
C LYS A 205 -10.76 4.92 10.14
N ALA A 206 -9.65 5.63 9.97
CA ALA A 206 -8.44 5.04 9.41
C ALA A 206 -7.88 3.96 10.34
N PHE A 207 -7.64 2.78 9.76
CA PHE A 207 -7.00 1.65 10.45
C PHE A 207 -5.50 1.56 10.13
N ARG A 208 -5.05 2.31 9.11
CA ARG A 208 -3.64 2.57 8.82
C ARG A 208 -3.40 4.04 8.55
N VAL A 209 -2.30 4.56 9.10
CA VAL A 209 -1.68 5.81 8.68
C VAL A 209 -0.31 5.49 8.13
N TYR A 210 0.10 6.10 7.04
CA TYR A 210 1.46 5.95 6.55
C TYR A 210 2.00 7.26 6.01
N VAL A 211 3.30 7.45 6.17
CA VAL A 211 4.03 8.56 5.56
C VAL A 211 4.88 8.03 4.41
N THR A 212 5.33 8.92 3.53
CA THR A 212 6.32 8.60 2.49
C THR A 212 7.62 9.33 2.80
N LEU A 213 8.72 8.56 2.83
CA LEU A 213 10.05 9.02 3.20
C LEU A 213 11.04 8.68 2.09
N GLY A 214 11.85 9.65 1.66
CA GLY A 214 12.99 9.43 0.76
C GLY A 214 14.33 9.37 1.50
N TRP A 215 15.40 9.01 0.79
CA TRP A 215 16.77 9.02 1.34
C TRP A 215 17.46 10.38 1.27
N ASP A 216 17.00 11.27 0.38
CA ASP A 216 17.69 12.51 0.05
C ASP A 216 17.33 13.68 0.99
N SER A 217 16.31 13.53 1.82
CA SER A 217 15.80 14.57 2.72
C SER A 217 15.12 13.97 3.94
N SER A 218 15.13 14.70 5.06
CA SER A 218 14.35 14.36 6.26
C SER A 218 12.88 14.79 6.17
N VAL A 219 12.47 15.44 5.09
CA VAL A 219 11.08 15.87 4.89
C VAL A 219 10.17 14.67 4.64
N ILE A 220 9.04 14.60 5.34
CA ILE A 220 7.95 13.70 5.00
C ILE A 220 7.29 14.21 3.71
N GLU A 221 7.37 13.42 2.63
CA GLU A 221 6.89 13.82 1.30
C GLU A 221 5.36 13.84 1.24
N ARG A 222 4.72 12.93 1.98
CA ARG A 222 3.28 12.71 1.98
C ARG A 222 2.85 11.99 3.26
N ILE A 223 1.63 12.24 3.70
CA ILE A 223 0.92 11.42 4.70
C ILE A 223 -0.38 10.89 4.12
N SER A 224 -0.82 9.72 4.56
CA SER A 224 -1.94 8.99 3.98
C SER A 224 -2.72 8.23 5.04
N PHE A 225 -4.05 8.23 4.90
CA PHE A 225 -4.98 7.66 5.88
C PHE A 225 -5.89 6.64 5.20
N ALA A 226 -5.67 5.35 5.46
CA ALA A 226 -6.40 4.26 4.84
C ALA A 226 -7.51 3.73 5.75
N ARG A 227 -8.71 3.60 5.19
CA ARG A 227 -9.93 3.19 5.86
C ARG A 227 -10.80 2.32 4.95
N SER A 228 -11.81 1.67 5.52
CA SER A 228 -12.89 1.09 4.71
C SER A 228 -13.55 2.17 3.86
N LEU A 229 -13.93 1.80 2.64
CA LEU A 229 -14.49 2.70 1.63
C LEU A 229 -15.62 3.58 2.20
N ASP A 230 -15.47 4.90 2.08
CA ASP A 230 -16.53 5.87 2.33
C ASP A 230 -17.12 6.36 1.01
N LEU A 231 -18.01 5.55 0.43
CA LEU A 231 -18.55 5.87 -0.89
C LEU A 231 -19.27 7.24 -0.93
N PRO A 232 -20.08 7.64 0.07
CA PRO A 232 -20.66 8.99 0.11
C PRO A 232 -19.61 10.11 0.03
N VAL A 233 -18.51 10.01 0.79
CA VAL A 233 -17.47 11.04 0.82
C VAL A 233 -16.66 11.08 -0.48
N ILE A 234 -16.27 9.91 -1.01
CA ILE A 234 -15.38 9.91 -2.18
C ILE A 234 -16.12 10.19 -3.49
N ARG A 235 -17.42 9.87 -3.61
CA ARG A 235 -18.15 9.91 -4.89
C ARG A 235 -18.15 11.29 -5.55
N SER A 236 -18.17 12.37 -4.77
CA SER A 236 -18.15 13.74 -5.28
C SER A 236 -16.73 14.28 -5.55
N ARG A 237 -15.69 13.52 -5.20
CA ARG A 237 -14.28 13.95 -5.18
C ARG A 237 -13.38 13.18 -6.14
N VAL A 238 -13.92 12.16 -6.82
CA VAL A 238 -13.19 11.31 -7.76
C VAL A 238 -13.94 11.20 -9.08
N GLU A 239 -13.25 10.74 -10.11
CA GLU A 239 -13.82 10.48 -11.42
C GLU A 239 -14.88 9.35 -11.36
N PRO A 240 -15.94 9.38 -12.19
CA PRO A 240 -16.96 8.32 -12.23
C PRO A 240 -16.38 6.91 -12.39
N GLU A 241 -15.34 6.76 -13.21
CA GLU A 241 -14.59 5.53 -13.43
C GLU A 241 -14.02 4.97 -12.12
N MET A 242 -13.57 5.84 -11.21
CA MET A 242 -13.07 5.42 -9.90
C MET A 242 -14.19 4.88 -9.02
N VAL A 243 -15.39 5.45 -9.13
CA VAL A 243 -16.60 4.93 -8.45
C VAL A 243 -16.98 3.57 -9.04
N GLU A 244 -16.97 3.44 -10.36
CA GLU A 244 -17.23 2.17 -11.06
C GLU A 244 -16.20 1.11 -10.66
N PHE A 245 -14.92 1.47 -10.59
CA PHE A 245 -13.85 0.58 -10.12
C PHE A 245 -14.14 0.04 -8.72
N VAL A 246 -14.34 0.89 -7.71
CA VAL A 246 -14.49 0.42 -6.32
C VAL A 246 -15.80 -0.33 -6.06
N THR A 247 -16.80 -0.16 -6.92
CA THR A 247 -18.12 -0.80 -6.82
C THR A 247 -18.36 -1.92 -7.84
N GLY A 248 -17.49 -2.08 -8.83
CA GLY A 248 -17.63 -3.00 -9.95
C GLY A 248 -16.53 -4.07 -10.01
N THR A 249 -15.38 -3.84 -9.38
CA THR A 249 -14.25 -4.76 -9.42
C THR A 249 -14.63 -6.20 -9.01
N PRO A 250 -14.15 -7.24 -9.72
CA PRO A 250 -14.43 -8.64 -9.39
C PRO A 250 -13.79 -9.07 -8.06
N TYR A 251 -14.33 -10.12 -7.44
CA TYR A 251 -13.79 -10.71 -6.21
C TYR A 251 -14.17 -12.20 -6.08
N THR A 252 -13.39 -12.96 -5.30
CA THR A 252 -13.48 -14.44 -5.21
C THR A 252 -14.01 -14.98 -3.88
N TYR A 253 -14.43 -14.10 -2.96
CA TYR A 253 -14.92 -14.46 -1.63
C TYR A 253 -16.43 -14.26 -1.49
N ASP A 254 -17.03 -14.96 -0.54
CA ASP A 254 -18.44 -14.77 -0.18
C ASP A 254 -18.66 -13.46 0.58
N GLY A 255 -19.89 -12.93 0.51
CA GLY A 255 -20.31 -11.72 1.21
C GLY A 255 -20.23 -10.45 0.37
N GLU A 256 -20.28 -9.30 1.05
CA GLU A 256 -20.17 -8.00 0.41
C GLU A 256 -18.72 -7.71 0.01
N ARG A 257 -18.54 -7.03 -1.12
CA ARG A 257 -17.24 -6.56 -1.57
C ARG A 257 -16.60 -5.67 -0.50
N PHE A 258 -15.33 -5.92 -0.22
CA PHE A 258 -14.53 -5.06 0.62
C PHE A 258 -13.60 -4.20 -0.23
N SER A 259 -13.73 -2.88 -0.05
CA SER A 259 -12.86 -1.88 -0.66
C SER A 259 -12.38 -0.92 0.43
N ILE A 260 -11.21 -0.34 0.21
CA ILE A 260 -10.61 0.70 1.04
C ILE A 260 -10.51 2.00 0.25
N SER A 261 -10.63 3.11 0.95
CA SER A 261 -10.27 4.43 0.43
C SER A 261 -9.12 4.99 1.26
N ILE A 262 -8.19 5.64 0.57
CA ILE A 262 -7.04 6.31 1.16
C ILE A 262 -7.06 7.76 0.71
N VAL A 263 -7.12 8.68 1.66
CA VAL A 263 -6.88 10.09 1.40
C VAL A 263 -5.41 10.39 1.64
N LYS A 264 -4.82 11.21 0.76
CA LYS A 264 -3.40 11.52 0.72
C LYS A 264 -3.18 13.01 0.68
N TRP A 265 -2.24 13.49 1.49
CA TRP A 265 -1.83 14.88 1.53
C TRP A 265 -0.33 15.03 1.32
N SER A 266 0.03 15.98 0.46
CA SER A 266 1.37 16.47 0.24
C SER A 266 1.37 18.00 0.25
N ALA A 267 2.54 18.65 0.25
CA ALA A 267 2.64 20.11 0.40
C ALA A 267 1.88 20.91 -0.68
N GLY A 268 1.66 20.33 -1.86
CA GLY A 268 1.00 21.00 -2.98
C GLY A 268 -0.22 20.28 -3.53
N ASP A 269 -0.64 19.16 -2.93
CA ASP A 269 -1.64 18.28 -3.54
C ASP A 269 -2.38 17.42 -2.52
N GLU A 270 -3.66 17.16 -2.81
CA GLU A 270 -4.57 16.27 -2.07
C GLU A 270 -5.29 15.37 -3.07
N TRP A 271 -5.21 14.05 -2.85
CA TRP A 271 -5.86 13.10 -3.75
C TRP A 271 -6.27 11.81 -3.06
N PHE A 272 -7.04 10.99 -3.77
CA PHE A 272 -7.52 9.72 -3.29
C PHE A 272 -6.85 8.55 -3.99
N ASN A 273 -6.58 7.50 -3.23
CA ASN A 273 -6.47 6.15 -3.78
C ASN A 273 -7.64 5.31 -3.27
N ALA A 274 -7.98 4.27 -4.02
CA ALA A 274 -8.82 3.21 -3.52
C ALA A 274 -8.22 1.85 -3.86
N GLY A 275 -8.47 0.89 -2.99
CA GLY A 275 -8.11 -0.50 -3.19
C GLY A 275 -9.35 -1.37 -3.11
N SER A 276 -9.55 -2.27 -4.05
CA SER A 276 -10.61 -3.28 -4.02
C SER A 276 -9.99 -4.66 -3.88
N TYR A 277 -10.45 -5.41 -2.88
CA TYR A 277 -9.91 -6.73 -2.60
C TYR A 277 -10.54 -7.74 -3.56
N TYR A 278 -9.71 -8.37 -4.39
CA TYR A 278 -10.11 -9.47 -5.26
C TYR A 278 -10.10 -10.79 -4.48
N GLN A 279 -9.02 -11.04 -3.73
CA GLN A 279 -8.82 -12.25 -2.95
C GLN A 279 -8.21 -11.90 -1.59
N PHE A 280 -8.66 -12.56 -0.52
CA PHE A 280 -8.06 -12.43 0.80
C PHE A 280 -7.10 -13.59 1.09
N GLY A 281 -5.89 -13.23 1.52
CA GLY A 281 -4.97 -14.18 2.13
C GLY A 281 -5.35 -14.51 3.58
N PRO A 282 -4.83 -15.60 4.17
CA PRO A 282 -5.14 -15.99 5.55
C PRO A 282 -4.82 -14.89 6.57
N LEU A 283 -3.66 -14.23 6.44
CA LEU A 283 -3.25 -13.16 7.36
C LEU A 283 -4.14 -11.92 7.23
N GLN A 284 -4.51 -11.55 6.00
CA GLN A 284 -5.43 -10.43 5.78
C GLN A 284 -6.79 -10.68 6.44
N ARG A 285 -7.33 -11.90 6.38
CA ARG A 285 -8.59 -12.24 7.09
C ARG A 285 -8.46 -12.14 8.60
N GLU A 286 -7.31 -12.54 9.15
CA GLU A 286 -7.01 -12.42 10.59
C GLU A 286 -6.97 -10.95 11.01
N VAL A 287 -6.18 -10.13 10.31
CA VAL A 287 -5.93 -8.72 10.65
C VAL A 287 -7.17 -7.86 10.41
N LEU A 288 -7.86 -8.05 9.28
CA LEU A 288 -9.05 -7.30 8.92
C LEU A 288 -10.32 -7.89 9.53
N GLY A 289 -10.25 -9.00 10.25
CA GLY A 289 -11.42 -9.71 10.76
C GLY A 289 -12.30 -8.90 11.72
N LYS A 290 -11.80 -7.80 12.30
CA LYS A 290 -12.61 -6.83 13.06
C LYS A 290 -13.29 -5.79 12.17
N ILE A 291 -12.70 -5.48 11.02
CA ILE A 291 -13.16 -4.47 10.06
C ILE A 291 -14.16 -5.09 9.07
N LEU A 292 -14.01 -6.37 8.75
CA LEU A 292 -14.87 -7.14 7.85
C LEU A 292 -16.20 -7.61 8.49
N ARG A 293 -16.47 -7.26 9.75
CA ARG A 293 -17.67 -7.69 10.50
C ARG A 293 -18.74 -6.61 10.53
#